data_AF-A0A7R9ZQY0-F1
#
_entry.id   AF-A0A7R9ZQY0-F1
#
_cell.length_a   1.000
_cell.length_b   1.000
_cell.length_c   1.000
_cell.angle_alpha   90.00
_cell.angle_beta   90.00
_cell.angle_gamma   90.00
#
_symmetry.space_group_name_H-M   'P 1'
#
loop_
_entity.id
_entity.type
_entity.pdbx_description
1 polymer ?
#
loop_
_entity_poly.entity_id
_entity_poly.type
_entity_poly.pdbx_seq_one_letter_code
_entity_poly.pdbx_strand_id
1 'polypeptide(L)'
;FGLAASRQMRLMSPDHCHALTKKFMLKRSEFDKESGCSTTVDLGYHFTRSEHMETIQRHGLLNRRDLAAKCINPKLTGTSLGDGVYTARTTAYASGGGYGYECILVARLGGSSDHRVLSEDVMVLKDSAQCLGLVRVNWYHNCDTQRQLVQELEKELRALISRHFGSFCPSH
;
A
#
# COMPACT_ATOMS: atom_id res chain seq x y z
N PHE A 1 -1.89 37.15 8.27
CA PHE A 1 -0.88 36.14 8.63
C PHE A 1 -1.07 34.93 7.73
N GLY A 2 -0.29 34.88 6.65
CA GLY A 2 -0.36 33.82 5.65
C GLY A 2 0.34 32.54 6.14
N LEU A 3 -0.35 31.42 6.06
CA LEU A 3 0.26 30.10 6.13
C LEU A 3 0.22 29.50 4.73
N ALA A 4 1.22 29.91 3.95
CA ALA A 4 1.68 29.17 2.79
C ALA A 4 2.31 27.85 3.29
N ALA A 5 1.48 26.84 3.47
CA ALA A 5 1.91 25.44 3.49
C ALA A 5 1.20 24.72 2.35
N SER A 6 1.46 25.17 1.12
CA SER A 6 1.39 24.30 -0.05
C SER A 6 2.48 23.23 0.13
N ARG A 7 2.21 22.25 1.00
CA ARG A 7 2.91 20.98 1.00
C ARG A 7 2.47 20.32 -0.29
N GLN A 8 3.19 20.61 -1.37
CA GLN A 8 3.02 19.98 -2.67
C GLN A 8 2.87 18.47 -2.46
N MET A 9 1.65 17.96 -2.66
CA MET A 9 1.51 16.60 -3.12
C MET A 9 2.31 16.54 -4.42
N ARG A 10 3.47 15.90 -4.39
CA ARG A 10 4.15 15.51 -5.62
C ARG A 10 3.29 14.42 -6.23
N LEU A 11 2.39 14.83 -7.12
CA LEU A 11 1.82 13.92 -8.10
C LEU A 11 3.01 13.19 -8.74
N MET A 12 2.97 11.87 -8.71
CA MET A 12 4.00 11.06 -9.33
C MET A 12 4.04 11.41 -10.81
N SER A 13 5.23 11.66 -11.35
CA SER A 13 5.33 11.86 -12.80
C SER A 13 4.85 10.59 -13.51
N PRO A 14 4.31 10.71 -14.74
CA PRO A 14 3.92 9.54 -15.54
C PRO A 14 5.02 8.48 -15.62
N ASP A 15 6.29 8.90 -15.72
CA ASP A 15 7.45 8.00 -15.73
C ASP A 15 7.61 7.20 -14.44
N HIS A 16 7.34 7.83 -13.30
CA HIS A 16 7.41 7.17 -12.00
C HIS A 16 6.27 6.16 -11.84
N CYS A 17 5.05 6.52 -12.25
CA CYS A 17 3.92 5.58 -12.32
C CYS A 17 4.25 4.38 -13.21
N HIS A 18 4.85 4.62 -14.39
CA HIS A 18 5.24 3.56 -15.31
C HIS A 18 6.35 2.66 -14.74
N ALA A 19 7.36 3.24 -14.07
CA ALA A 19 8.43 2.49 -13.42
C ALA A 19 7.89 1.60 -12.28
N LEU A 20 6.96 2.10 -11.48
CA LEU A 20 6.27 1.32 -10.45
C LEU A 20 5.46 0.18 -11.06
N THR A 21 4.69 0.43 -12.11
CA THR A 21 3.93 -0.60 -12.82
C THR A 21 4.85 -1.70 -13.34
N LYS A 22 6.00 -1.36 -13.95
CA LYS A 22 6.99 -2.33 -14.40
C LYS A 22 7.57 -3.16 -13.24
N LYS A 23 7.97 -2.51 -12.14
CA LYS A 23 8.47 -3.20 -10.95
C LYS A 23 7.42 -4.16 -10.38
N PHE A 24 6.16 -3.73 -10.40
CA PHE A 24 5.03 -4.53 -9.95
C PHE A 24 4.77 -5.73 -10.86
N MET A 25 4.96 -5.59 -12.18
CA MET A 25 4.82 -6.69 -13.14
C MET A 25 5.89 -7.77 -12.96
N LEU A 26 7.13 -7.37 -12.68
CA LEU A 26 8.19 -8.32 -12.36
C LEU A 26 7.86 -9.08 -11.07
N LYS A 27 7.43 -8.37 -10.02
CA LYS A 27 7.04 -8.98 -8.74
C LYS A 27 5.88 -9.95 -8.86
N ARG A 28 4.87 -9.61 -9.66
CA ARG A 28 3.77 -10.54 -9.98
C ARG A 28 4.29 -11.80 -10.66
N SER A 29 5.12 -11.66 -11.70
CA SER A 29 5.65 -12.82 -12.42
C SER A 29 6.51 -13.72 -11.53
N GLU A 30 7.30 -13.14 -10.63
CA GLU A 30 8.02 -13.89 -9.59
C GLU A 30 7.04 -14.67 -8.71
N PHE A 31 6.01 -14.00 -8.19
CA PHE A 31 5.01 -14.63 -7.33
C PHE A 31 4.19 -15.72 -8.04
N ASP A 32 3.76 -15.50 -9.28
CA ASP A 32 3.03 -16.50 -10.08
C ASP A 32 3.89 -17.76 -10.28
N LYS A 33 5.19 -17.60 -10.53
CA LYS A 33 6.15 -18.71 -10.65
C LYS A 33 6.33 -19.45 -9.33
N GLU A 34 6.45 -18.73 -8.23
CA GLU A 34 6.67 -19.31 -6.90
C GLU A 34 5.42 -20.01 -6.36
N SER A 35 4.24 -19.44 -6.58
CA SER A 35 2.96 -19.95 -6.05
C SER A 35 2.28 -20.97 -6.96
N GLY A 36 2.66 -21.03 -8.25
CA GLY A 36 2.01 -21.87 -9.25
C GLY A 36 0.55 -21.50 -9.54
N CYS A 37 0.08 -20.35 -9.04
CA CYS A 37 -1.30 -19.88 -9.14
C CYS A 37 -1.34 -18.53 -9.86
N SER A 38 -2.41 -18.27 -10.62
CA SER A 38 -2.63 -16.94 -11.18
C SER A 38 -2.98 -15.96 -10.07
N THR A 39 -2.11 -14.98 -9.83
CA THR A 39 -2.41 -13.90 -8.87
C THR A 39 -3.42 -12.90 -9.40
N THR A 40 -4.24 -12.39 -8.48
CA THR A 40 -5.06 -11.20 -8.68
C THR A 40 -4.34 -10.00 -8.10
N VAL A 41 -4.67 -8.81 -8.60
CA VAL A 41 -4.15 -7.55 -8.07
C VAL A 41 -5.32 -6.71 -7.62
N ASP A 42 -5.25 -6.20 -6.40
CA ASP A 42 -6.11 -5.14 -5.93
C ASP A 42 -5.32 -3.96 -5.36
N LEU A 43 -6.05 -2.91 -4.97
CA LEU A 43 -5.50 -1.75 -4.28
C LEU A 43 -5.97 -1.73 -2.82
N GLY A 44 -5.11 -1.25 -1.95
CA GLY A 44 -5.42 -1.00 -0.55
C GLY A 44 -4.64 0.18 0.01
N TYR A 45 -4.79 0.39 1.30
CA TYR A 45 -4.23 1.53 2.01
C TYR A 45 -3.38 1.07 3.19
N HIS A 46 -2.13 1.50 3.28
CA HIS A 46 -1.29 1.29 4.45
C HIS A 46 -1.17 2.60 5.22
N PHE A 47 -1.65 2.61 6.46
CA PHE A 47 -1.51 3.75 7.36
C PHE A 47 -0.32 3.55 8.28
N THR A 48 0.49 4.59 8.43
CA THR A 48 1.71 4.55 9.23
C THR A 48 2.01 5.89 9.88
N ARG A 49 2.99 5.89 10.78
CA ARG A 49 3.52 7.10 11.43
C ARG A 49 4.63 7.71 10.57
N SER A 50 4.77 9.03 10.60
CA SER A 50 5.80 9.75 9.83
C SER A 50 7.23 9.26 10.11
N GLU A 51 7.50 8.76 11.32
CA GLU A 51 8.80 8.18 11.69
C GLU A 51 9.16 6.88 10.97
N HIS A 52 8.20 6.17 10.38
CA HIS A 52 8.45 4.95 9.60
C HIS A 52 8.62 5.24 8.10
N MET A 53 8.28 6.45 7.64
CA MET A 53 8.27 6.77 6.22
C MET A 53 9.64 6.68 5.56
N GLU A 54 10.72 7.07 6.26
CA GLU A 54 12.07 6.96 5.71
C GLU A 54 12.45 5.50 5.45
N THR A 55 12.19 4.61 6.42
CA THR A 55 12.41 3.17 6.28
C THR A 55 11.58 2.59 5.14
N ILE A 56 10.30 2.96 5.05
CA ILE A 56 9.39 2.47 4.00
C ILE A 56 9.84 2.96 2.62
N GLN A 57 10.29 4.20 2.50
CA GLN A 57 10.81 4.73 1.24
C GLN A 57 12.09 4.02 0.80
N ARG A 58 12.99 3.70 1.75
CA ARG A 58 14.28 3.06 1.45
C ARG A 58 14.14 1.56 1.18
N HIS A 59 13.26 0.87 1.91
CA HIS A 59 13.24 -0.59 1.95
C HIS A 59 11.91 -1.22 1.53
N GLY A 60 10.86 -0.42 1.31
CA GLY A 60 9.51 -0.90 1.06
C GLY A 60 8.72 -1.18 2.33
N LEU A 61 7.51 -1.70 2.16
CA LEU A 61 6.68 -2.17 3.26
C LEU A 61 7.16 -3.56 3.66
N LEU A 62 7.75 -3.67 4.84
CA LEU A 62 8.32 -4.91 5.35
C LEU A 62 7.58 -5.37 6.61
N ASN A 63 7.28 -6.67 6.70
CA ASN A 63 6.89 -7.33 7.94
C ASN A 63 8.09 -7.44 8.91
N ARG A 64 7.86 -7.88 10.14
CA ARG A 64 8.91 -7.94 11.18
C ARG A 64 10.01 -8.93 10.81
N ARG A 65 9.65 -10.10 10.29
CA ARG A 65 10.62 -11.11 9.84
C ARG A 65 11.58 -10.53 8.79
N ASP A 66 11.06 -9.80 7.81
CA ASP A 66 11.85 -9.26 6.70
C ASP A 66 12.70 -8.05 7.14
N LEU A 67 12.22 -7.28 8.13
CA LEU A 67 13.02 -6.25 8.81
C LEU A 67 14.21 -6.87 9.55
N ALA A 68 13.96 -7.94 10.33
CA ALA A 68 14.99 -8.66 11.07
C ALA A 68 16.03 -9.29 10.12
N ALA A 69 15.58 -9.92 9.02
CA ALA A 69 16.47 -10.48 8.00
C ALA A 69 17.39 -9.43 7.34
N LYS A 70 16.97 -8.16 7.33
CA LYS A 70 17.76 -7.03 6.82
C LYS A 70 18.54 -6.28 7.91
N CYS A 71 18.53 -6.78 9.15
CA CYS A 71 19.13 -6.11 10.31
C CYS A 71 18.61 -4.68 10.52
N ILE A 72 17.36 -4.41 10.12
CA ILE A 72 16.69 -3.13 10.34
C ILE A 72 15.95 -3.25 11.66
N ASN A 73 16.41 -2.54 12.70
CA ASN A 73 15.70 -2.50 13.98
C ASN A 73 14.47 -1.60 13.88
N PRO A 74 13.25 -2.17 13.89
CA PRO A 74 12.08 -1.31 13.86
C PRO A 74 11.84 -0.72 15.24
N LYS A 75 11.57 0.59 15.29
CA LYS A 75 10.85 1.21 16.43
C LYS A 75 9.35 0.86 16.40
N LEU A 76 8.96 -0.29 15.84
CA LEU A 76 7.55 -0.67 15.66
C LEU A 76 7.05 -1.41 16.89
N THR A 77 6.20 -0.73 17.67
CA THR A 77 5.40 -1.34 18.73
C THR A 77 4.03 -1.71 18.15
N GLY A 78 3.87 -2.93 17.63
CA GLY A 78 2.59 -3.38 17.07
C GLY A 78 2.61 -4.86 16.70
N THR A 79 2.22 -5.72 17.64
CA THR A 79 2.18 -7.19 17.49
C THR A 79 0.79 -7.77 17.64
N SER A 80 -0.25 -6.96 17.89
CA SER A 80 -1.52 -7.46 18.43
C SER A 80 -2.22 -8.50 17.55
N LEU A 81 -1.94 -8.53 16.24
CA LEU A 81 -2.71 -9.32 15.26
C LEU A 81 -1.83 -10.27 14.41
N GLY A 82 -0.53 -10.38 14.73
CA GLY A 82 0.44 -11.23 14.03
C GLY A 82 1.52 -10.49 13.24
N ASP A 83 2.42 -11.25 12.61
CA ASP A 83 3.45 -10.73 11.71
C ASP A 83 2.93 -10.63 10.27
N GLY A 84 3.00 -9.45 9.68
CA GLY A 84 2.52 -9.18 8.33
C GLY A 84 2.42 -7.68 8.03
N VAL A 85 2.10 -7.36 6.78
CA VAL A 85 1.84 -5.99 6.31
C VAL A 85 0.33 -5.73 6.36
N TYR A 86 -0.06 -4.81 7.24
CA TYR A 86 -1.46 -4.43 7.44
C TYR A 86 -1.90 -3.44 6.38
N THR A 87 -3.01 -3.74 5.72
CA THR A 87 -3.62 -2.88 4.70
C THR A 87 -5.11 -2.76 4.95
N ALA A 88 -5.68 -1.60 4.66
CA ALA A 88 -7.10 -1.33 4.71
C ALA A 88 -7.69 -1.34 3.29
N ARG A 89 -8.96 -1.75 3.15
CA ARG A 89 -9.72 -1.64 1.89
C ARG A 89 -10.21 -0.22 1.65
N THR A 90 -10.45 0.52 2.72
CA THR A 90 -11.01 1.87 2.67
C THR A 90 -10.16 2.84 3.49
N THR A 91 -10.28 4.13 3.18
CA THR A 91 -9.61 5.20 3.92
C THR A 91 -10.30 5.52 5.25
N ALA A 92 -11.48 4.93 5.52
CA ALA A 92 -12.20 5.09 6.78
C ALA A 92 -11.36 4.61 7.98
N TYR A 93 -10.51 3.60 7.77
CA TYR A 93 -9.61 3.07 8.80
C TYR A 93 -8.55 4.07 9.30
N ALA A 94 -8.26 5.13 8.55
CA ALA A 94 -7.38 6.23 8.96
C ALA A 94 -7.87 6.96 10.22
N SER A 95 -9.19 6.95 10.44
CA SER A 95 -9.85 7.79 11.45
C SER A 95 -9.65 7.32 12.90
N GLY A 96 -9.17 6.09 13.11
CA GLY A 96 -9.02 5.48 14.44
C GLY A 96 -7.80 5.92 15.26
N GLY A 97 -6.94 6.80 14.73
CA GLY A 97 -5.83 7.44 15.46
C GLY A 97 -4.62 6.57 15.83
N GLY A 98 -4.76 5.24 15.91
CA GLY A 98 -3.69 4.35 16.38
C GLY A 98 -2.51 4.14 15.41
N TYR A 99 -2.76 4.18 14.10
CA TYR A 99 -1.80 3.76 13.07
C TYR A 99 -0.96 4.90 12.46
N GLY A 100 -1.40 6.15 12.63
CA GLY A 100 -0.74 7.35 12.10
C GLY A 100 -1.49 8.01 10.94
N TYR A 101 -0.99 9.17 10.50
CA TYR A 101 -1.63 10.05 9.49
C TYR A 101 -0.97 9.97 8.11
N GLU A 102 0.08 9.15 7.95
CA GLU A 102 0.67 8.92 6.64
C GLU A 102 -0.08 7.77 5.98
N CYS A 103 -0.54 8.00 4.76
CA CYS A 103 -1.23 7.00 3.97
C CYS A 103 -0.37 6.61 2.77
N ILE A 104 -0.26 5.32 2.52
CA ILE A 104 0.38 4.80 1.32
C ILE A 104 -0.67 4.00 0.57
N LEU A 105 -0.97 4.40 -0.66
CA LEU A 105 -1.74 3.57 -1.57
C LEU A 105 -0.84 2.42 -2.02
N VAL A 106 -1.31 1.19 -1.82
CA VAL A 106 -0.54 -0.03 -2.09
C VAL A 106 -1.24 -0.87 -3.14
N ALA A 107 -0.47 -1.52 -4.01
CA ALA A 107 -0.97 -2.66 -4.78
C ALA A 107 -0.73 -3.93 -3.97
N ARG A 108 -1.74 -4.81 -3.92
CA ARG A 108 -1.65 -6.08 -3.20
C ARG A 108 -1.81 -7.23 -4.19
N LEU A 109 -0.95 -8.23 -4.05
CA LEU A 109 -1.03 -9.48 -4.79
C LEU A 109 -1.92 -10.46 -4.00
N GLY A 110 -3.11 -10.72 -4.52
CA GLY A 110 -4.02 -11.77 -4.07
C GLY A 110 -3.85 -13.04 -4.90
N GLY A 111 -4.51 -14.13 -4.51
CA GLY A 111 -4.55 -15.38 -5.30
C GLY A 111 -3.88 -16.59 -4.67
N SER A 112 -3.23 -16.44 -3.51
CA SER A 112 -2.92 -17.57 -2.63
C SER A 112 -3.71 -17.43 -1.32
N SER A 113 -3.98 -18.56 -0.66
CA SER A 113 -4.65 -18.70 0.65
C SER A 113 -3.93 -18.00 1.81
N ASP A 114 -2.98 -17.11 1.52
CA ASP A 114 -1.93 -16.62 2.40
C ASP A 114 -2.10 -15.13 2.79
N HIS A 115 -3.34 -14.65 2.75
CA HIS A 115 -3.73 -13.38 3.38
C HIS A 115 -4.78 -13.64 4.45
N ARG A 116 -4.71 -12.91 5.56
CA ARG A 116 -5.68 -13.01 6.64
C ARG A 116 -6.58 -11.79 6.61
N VAL A 117 -7.86 -12.00 6.36
CA VAL A 117 -8.90 -10.98 6.54
C VAL A 117 -9.18 -10.90 8.05
N LEU A 118 -8.89 -9.74 8.64
CA LEU A 118 -9.13 -9.51 10.08
C LEU A 118 -10.51 -8.88 10.33
N SER A 119 -10.98 -8.08 9.38
CA SER A 119 -12.33 -7.52 9.31
C SER A 119 -12.67 -7.23 7.85
N GLU A 120 -13.90 -6.83 7.57
CA GLU A 120 -14.30 -6.41 6.21
C GLU A 120 -13.36 -5.35 5.62
N ASP A 121 -12.84 -4.46 6.48
CA ASP A 121 -11.97 -3.36 6.08
C ASP A 121 -10.47 -3.66 6.15
N VAL A 122 -10.02 -4.70 6.87
CA VAL A 122 -8.58 -4.91 7.16
C VAL A 122 -8.10 -6.27 6.66
N MET A 123 -7.01 -6.21 5.89
CA MET A 123 -6.30 -7.37 5.36
C MET A 123 -4.84 -7.34 5.79
N VAL A 124 -4.35 -8.48 6.29
CA VAL A 124 -2.93 -8.70 6.60
C VAL A 124 -2.32 -9.56 5.53
N LEU A 125 -1.30 -9.02 4.88
CA LEU A 125 -0.46 -9.72 3.93
C LEU A 125 0.67 -10.38 4.70
N LYS A 126 0.80 -11.71 4.58
CA LYS A 126 1.78 -12.49 5.35
C LYS A 126 3.21 -12.17 4.89
N ASP A 127 3.40 -12.00 3.59
CA ASP A 127 4.70 -11.68 3.00
C ASP A 127 4.74 -10.25 2.47
N SER A 128 5.84 -9.56 2.75
CA SER A 128 6.10 -8.22 2.24
C SER A 128 6.13 -8.16 0.71
N ALA A 129 6.52 -9.26 0.05
CA ALA A 129 6.49 -9.37 -1.40
C ALA A 129 5.08 -9.24 -1.99
N GLN A 130 4.03 -9.51 -1.21
CA GLN A 130 2.64 -9.36 -1.63
C GLN A 130 2.18 -7.89 -1.64
N CYS A 131 2.98 -6.95 -1.16
CA CYS A 131 2.61 -5.55 -1.01
C CYS A 131 3.62 -4.63 -1.70
N LEU A 132 3.15 -3.79 -2.62
CA LEU A 132 3.97 -2.74 -3.20
C LEU A 132 3.39 -1.36 -2.88
N GLY A 133 4.17 -0.54 -2.19
CA GLY A 133 3.86 0.88 -2.03
C GLY A 133 3.90 1.60 -3.37
N LEU A 134 2.80 2.25 -3.73
CA LEU A 134 2.67 3.01 -4.97
C LEU A 134 2.84 4.50 -4.68
N VAL A 135 1.89 5.08 -3.95
CA VAL A 135 1.78 6.53 -3.78
C VAL A 135 1.71 6.87 -2.31
N ARG A 136 2.57 7.78 -1.85
CA ARG A 136 2.42 8.40 -0.53
C ARG A 136 1.40 9.53 -0.63
N VAL A 137 0.42 9.50 0.25
CA VAL A 137 -0.58 10.53 0.46
C VAL A 137 -0.44 11.05 1.88
N ASN A 138 -0.20 12.36 2.00
CA ASN A 138 -0.24 13.04 3.29
C ASN A 138 -1.71 13.17 3.71
N TRP A 139 -2.21 12.25 4.55
CA TRP A 139 -3.60 12.25 5.03
C TRP A 139 -3.77 13.23 6.20
N TYR A 140 -3.30 14.46 6.00
CA TYR A 140 -3.43 15.55 6.96
C TYR A 140 -4.69 16.32 6.61
N HIS A 141 -5.70 16.14 7.45
CA HIS A 141 -7.02 16.75 7.34
C HIS A 141 -7.88 16.09 6.29
N ASN A 142 -8.96 15.49 6.78
CA ASN A 142 -9.99 14.78 6.03
C ASN A 142 -10.82 15.75 5.15
N CYS A 143 -10.16 16.61 4.36
CA CYS A 143 -10.82 17.57 3.48
C CYS A 143 -11.23 16.87 2.19
N ASP A 144 -12.39 17.27 1.66
CA ASP A 144 -13.00 16.60 0.51
C ASP A 144 -12.09 16.63 -0.72
N THR A 145 -11.28 17.66 -0.88
CA THR A 145 -10.30 17.78 -1.97
C THR A 145 -9.24 16.67 -1.94
N GLN A 146 -8.69 16.33 -0.77
CA GLN A 146 -7.71 15.25 -0.66
C GLN A 146 -8.36 13.90 -0.95
N ARG A 147 -9.59 13.67 -0.47
CA ARG A 147 -10.34 12.44 -0.75
C ARG A 147 -10.61 12.28 -2.25
N GLN A 148 -11.09 13.33 -2.91
CA GLN A 148 -11.34 13.33 -4.36
C GLN A 148 -10.06 13.01 -5.14
N LEU A 149 -8.94 13.61 -4.75
CA LEU A 149 -7.67 13.36 -5.43
C LEU A 149 -7.19 11.91 -5.25
N VAL A 150 -7.35 11.33 -4.06
CA VAL A 150 -7.04 9.92 -3.82
C VAL A 150 -7.95 9.01 -4.63
N GLN A 151 -9.24 9.34 -4.74
CA GLN A 151 -10.19 8.59 -5.56
C GLN A 151 -9.83 8.63 -7.05
N GLU A 152 -9.43 9.79 -7.59
CA GLU A 152 -8.98 9.88 -8.99
C GLU A 152 -7.66 9.12 -9.21
N LEU A 153 -6.69 9.22 -8.30
CA LEU A 153 -5.45 8.43 -8.37
C LEU A 153 -5.73 6.93 -8.30
N GLU A 154 -6.62 6.50 -7.40
CA GLU A 154 -7.04 5.11 -7.29
C GLU A 154 -7.69 4.64 -8.60
N LYS A 155 -8.55 5.45 -9.21
CA LYS A 155 -9.20 5.16 -10.48
C LYS A 155 -8.20 5.06 -11.63
N GLU A 156 -7.23 5.97 -11.74
CA GLU A 156 -6.16 5.90 -12.74
C GLU A 156 -5.31 4.64 -12.56
N LEU A 157 -4.93 4.32 -11.32
CA LEU A 157 -4.14 3.12 -11.02
C LEU A 157 -4.94 1.85 -11.29
N ARG A 158 -6.25 1.80 -10.98
CA ARG A 158 -7.14 0.70 -11.35
C ARG A 158 -7.24 0.54 -12.87
N ALA A 159 -7.31 1.64 -13.61
CA ALA A 159 -7.32 1.59 -15.07
C ALA A 159 -5.99 1.06 -15.63
N LEU A 160 -4.85 1.52 -15.09
CA LEU A 160 -3.53 1.02 -15.46
C LEU A 160 -3.38 -0.46 -15.13
N ILE A 161 -3.79 -0.89 -13.93
CA ILE A 161 -3.80 -2.29 -13.53
C ILE A 161 -4.71 -3.08 -14.46
N SER A 162 -5.94 -2.64 -14.72
CA SER A 162 -6.84 -3.38 -15.63
C SER A 162 -6.26 -3.51 -17.04
N ARG A 163 -5.60 -2.46 -17.54
CA ARG A 163 -4.95 -2.46 -18.85
C ARG A 163 -3.77 -3.42 -18.94
N HIS A 164 -2.98 -3.52 -17.88
CA HIS A 164 -1.77 -4.35 -17.86
C HIS A 164 -2.00 -5.78 -17.34
N PHE A 165 -3.07 -6.01 -16.56
CA PHE A 165 -3.26 -7.25 -15.80
C PHE A 165 -4.51 -8.04 -16.23
N GLY A 166 -5.38 -7.50 -17.10
CA GLY A 166 -6.68 -8.10 -17.44
C GLY A 166 -7.81 -7.59 -16.54
N SER A 167 -9.03 -8.15 -16.69
CA SER A 167 -10.18 -7.74 -15.88
C SER A 167 -9.89 -7.85 -14.39
N PHE A 168 -9.94 -6.72 -13.69
CA PHE A 168 -9.88 -6.62 -12.24
C PHE A 168 -10.96 -7.52 -11.63
N CYS A 169 -10.59 -8.52 -10.82
CA CYS A 169 -11.58 -9.21 -9.99
C CYS A 169 -11.97 -8.21 -8.89
N PRO A 170 -13.23 -7.73 -8.85
CA PRO A 170 -13.70 -6.99 -7.70
C PRO A 170 -13.55 -7.93 -6.49
N SER A 171 -12.82 -7.47 -5.48
CA SER A 171 -12.76 -8.18 -4.21
C SER A 171 -14.17 -8.20 -3.62
N HIS A 172 -14.88 -9.32 -3.78
CA HIS A 172 -16.14 -9.62 -3.12
C HIS A 172 -16.00 -9.54 -1.59
#